data_AF-A0A962SU31-F1
#
_entry.id   AF-A0A962SU31-F1
#
_cell.length_a   1.000
_cell.length_b   1.000
_cell.length_c   1.000
_cell.angle_alpha   90.00
_cell.angle_beta   90.00
_cell.angle_gamma   90.00
#
_symmetry.space_group_name_H-M   'P 1'
#
loop_
_entity.id
_entity.type
_entity.pdbx_description
1 polymer ?
#
loop_
_entity_poly.entity_id
_entity_poly.type
_entity_poly.pdbx_seq_one_letter_code
_entity_poly.pdbx_strand_id
1 'polypeptide(L)'
;MSDEKISDTGRLLPRGAVTLCLLLLTACAVAPQRTVVQPSRESATTQDRQQLVEIARAQIGVPYRFGGTQPGRGFDCSGLVYYSYRQAGVA
;
A
#
# COMPACT_ATOMS: atom_id res chain seq x y z
N MET A 1 -23.18 -49.52 46.51
CA MET A 1 -22.94 -48.08 46.69
C MET A 1 -22.53 -47.52 45.35
N SER A 2 -23.49 -47.12 44.54
CA SER A 2 -24.01 -45.74 44.56
C SER A 2 -23.18 -44.90 43.58
N ASP A 3 -23.70 -44.28 42.54
CA ASP A 3 -25.05 -44.05 42.05
C ASP A 3 -24.85 -43.81 40.55
N GLU A 4 -25.57 -44.49 39.67
CA GLU A 4 -26.72 -43.90 38.97
C GLU A 4 -26.72 -42.35 38.98
N LYS A 5 -26.16 -41.75 37.94
CA LYS A 5 -26.71 -40.50 37.41
C LYS A 5 -27.08 -40.68 35.95
N ILE A 6 -28.23 -41.32 35.77
CA ILE A 6 -29.15 -40.97 34.71
C ILE A 6 -29.68 -39.58 35.06
N SER A 7 -29.19 -38.53 34.40
CA SER A 7 -29.97 -37.31 34.19
C SER A 7 -29.30 -36.39 33.18
N ASP A 8 -30.17 -35.73 32.43
CA ASP A 8 -29.91 -34.60 31.55
C ASP A 8 -29.53 -34.97 30.10
N THR A 9 -30.49 -35.64 29.46
CA THR A 9 -31.37 -34.93 28.51
C THR A 9 -30.83 -33.60 27.98
N GLY A 10 -30.47 -33.53 26.69
CA GLY A 10 -30.22 -32.23 26.09
C GLY A 10 -29.64 -32.19 24.68
N ARG A 11 -30.33 -32.79 23.70
CA ARG A 11 -30.07 -32.65 22.25
C ARG A 11 -28.67 -33.06 21.80
N LEU A 12 -28.53 -34.36 21.51
CA LEU A 12 -27.70 -34.82 20.41
C LEU A 12 -28.15 -34.08 19.15
N LEU A 13 -27.51 -32.95 18.81
CA LEU A 13 -27.62 -32.37 17.48
C LEU A 13 -27.34 -33.52 16.51
N PRO A 14 -28.24 -33.81 15.55
CA PRO A 14 -28.03 -34.94 14.65
C PRO A 14 -26.66 -34.77 14.02
N ARG A 15 -25.88 -35.85 13.91
CA ARG A 15 -24.52 -35.78 13.32
C ARG A 15 -24.52 -35.04 11.98
N GLY A 16 -25.63 -35.09 11.25
CA GLY A 16 -25.91 -34.30 10.04
C GLY A 16 -26.03 -32.79 10.24
N ALA A 17 -26.56 -32.29 11.37
CA ALA A 17 -26.60 -30.86 11.67
C ALA A 17 -25.21 -30.29 11.99
N VAL A 18 -24.32 -31.05 12.63
CA VAL A 18 -22.95 -30.60 12.94
C VAL A 18 -22.09 -30.59 11.67
N THR A 19 -22.16 -31.62 10.83
CA THR A 19 -21.46 -31.63 9.52
C THR A 19 -22.01 -30.61 8.54
N LEU A 20 -23.34 -30.39 8.49
CA LEU A 20 -23.94 -29.34 7.69
C LEU A 20 -23.53 -27.94 8.16
N CYS A 21 -23.45 -27.71 9.48
CA CYS A 21 -22.98 -26.45 10.04
C CYS A 21 -21.51 -26.20 9.68
N LEU A 22 -20.63 -27.20 9.84
CA LEU A 22 -19.22 -27.12 9.41
C LEU A 22 -19.06 -26.85 7.91
N LEU A 23 -19.91 -27.45 7.06
CA LEU A 23 -19.92 -27.17 5.61
C LEU A 23 -20.37 -25.73 5.31
N LEU A 24 -21.42 -25.23 5.96
CA LEU A 24 -21.95 -23.88 5.76
C LEU A 24 -20.98 -22.77 6.22
N LEU A 25 -20.19 -22.99 7.28
CA LEU A 25 -19.21 -22.01 7.75
C LEU A 25 -18.04 -21.78 6.77
N THR A 26 -17.71 -22.75 5.92
CA THR A 26 -16.58 -22.62 4.96
C THR A 26 -16.92 -21.84 3.69
N ALA A 27 -18.20 -21.59 3.42
CA ALA A 27 -18.66 -21.01 2.16
C ALA A 27 -18.52 -19.47 2.08
N CYS A 28 -18.28 -18.76 3.19
CA CYS A 28 -18.24 -17.29 3.19
C CYS A 28 -16.83 -16.67 3.13
N ALA A 29 -15.76 -17.47 3.12
CA ALA A 29 -14.39 -16.94 3.25
C ALA A 29 -13.73 -16.55 1.92
N VAL A 30 -14.39 -16.75 0.77
CA VAL A 30 -13.76 -16.55 -0.55
C VAL A 30 -14.26 -15.24 -1.17
N ALA A 31 -13.69 -14.12 -0.72
CA ALA A 31 -13.84 -12.84 -1.41
C ALA A 31 -12.83 -12.76 -2.58
N PRO A 32 -13.25 -12.37 -3.81
CA PRO A 32 -12.30 -12.14 -4.89
C PRO A 32 -11.47 -10.90 -4.57
N GLN A 33 -10.17 -11.08 -4.33
CA GLN A 33 -9.25 -9.94 -4.27
C GLN A 33 -9.20 -9.32 -5.66
N ARG A 34 -9.76 -8.12 -5.79
CA ARG A 34 -9.50 -7.26 -6.93
C ARG A 34 -8.02 -6.89 -6.90
N THR A 35 -7.21 -7.58 -7.70
CA THR A 35 -5.85 -7.15 -8.01
C THR A 35 -5.96 -5.85 -8.78
N VAL A 36 -5.79 -4.72 -8.09
CA VAL A 36 -5.52 -3.46 -8.78
C VAL A 36 -4.16 -3.66 -9.44
N VAL A 37 -4.15 -3.84 -10.76
CA VAL A 37 -2.93 -3.76 -11.56
C VAL A 37 -2.51 -2.31 -11.51
N GLN A 38 -1.79 -1.96 -10.44
CA GLN A 38 -1.08 -0.70 -10.38
C GLN A 38 0.01 -0.81 -11.46
N PRO A 39 0.10 0.12 -12.42
CA PRO A 39 1.23 0.11 -13.32
C PRO A 39 2.49 0.12 -12.45
N SER A 40 3.33 -0.89 -12.62
CA SER A 40 4.66 -0.93 -12.02
C SER A 40 5.45 0.19 -12.67
N ARG A 41 5.23 1.42 -12.19
CA ARG A 41 6.22 2.48 -12.34
C ARG A 41 7.47 1.87 -11.77
N GLU A 42 8.44 1.63 -12.64
CA GLU A 42 9.79 1.29 -12.23
C GLU A 42 10.14 2.28 -11.14
N SER A 43 10.09 1.78 -9.91
CA SER A 43 9.97 2.64 -8.75
C SER A 43 11.35 3.22 -8.61
N ALA A 44 11.50 4.50 -8.98
CA ALA A 44 12.71 5.26 -8.74
C ALA A 44 13.23 4.85 -7.37
N THR A 45 14.44 4.29 -7.37
CA THR A 45 14.98 3.66 -6.18
C THR A 45 15.05 4.71 -5.07
N THR A 46 15.14 4.27 -3.82
CA THR A 46 15.36 5.21 -2.72
C THR A 46 16.58 6.11 -2.98
N GLN A 47 17.59 5.58 -3.66
CA GLN A 47 18.78 6.31 -4.07
C GLN A 47 18.45 7.40 -5.12
N ASP A 48 17.66 7.08 -6.16
CA ASP A 48 17.24 8.06 -7.17
C ASP A 48 16.44 9.21 -6.53
N ARG A 49 15.56 8.88 -5.58
CA ARG A 49 14.78 9.88 -4.84
C ARG A 49 15.64 10.79 -3.98
N GLN A 50 16.67 10.24 -3.32
CA GLN A 50 17.62 11.03 -2.52
C GLN A 50 18.43 11.97 -3.41
N GLN A 51 18.91 11.49 -4.55
CA GLN A 51 19.64 12.30 -5.52
C GLN A 51 18.81 13.50 -6.02
N LEU A 52 17.52 13.29 -6.33
CA LEU A 52 16.62 14.40 -6.70
C LEU A 52 16.55 15.49 -5.61
N VAL A 53 16.45 15.08 -4.34
CA VAL A 53 16.40 16.00 -3.20
C VAL A 53 17.74 16.73 -3.03
N GLU A 54 18.87 16.06 -3.22
CA GLU A 54 20.20 16.68 -3.13
C GLU A 54 20.42 17.72 -4.23
N ILE A 55 20.02 17.41 -5.47
CA ILE A 55 20.09 18.37 -6.59
C ILE A 55 19.23 19.61 -6.29
N ALA A 56 18.00 19.41 -5.79
CA ALA A 56 17.12 20.51 -5.42
C ALA A 56 17.71 21.34 -4.26
N ARG A 57 18.30 20.69 -3.24
CA ARG A 57 18.97 21.36 -2.12
C ARG A 57 20.16 22.19 -2.56
N ALA A 58 20.90 21.76 -3.57
CA ALA A 58 22.01 22.54 -4.12
C ALA A 58 21.55 23.90 -4.71
N GLN A 59 20.24 24.09 -4.96
CA GLN A 59 19.66 25.34 -5.44
C GLN A 59 19.16 26.25 -4.32
N ILE A 60 19.39 25.92 -3.04
CA ILE A 60 19.03 26.80 -1.91
C ILE A 60 19.70 28.17 -2.10
N GLY A 61 18.90 29.23 -1.98
CA GLY A 61 19.34 30.62 -2.21
C GLY A 61 19.12 31.13 -3.64
N VAL A 62 18.82 30.25 -4.60
CA VAL A 62 18.40 30.68 -5.94
C VAL A 62 17.00 31.33 -5.84
N PRO A 63 16.80 32.54 -6.38
CA PRO A 63 15.55 33.28 -6.19
C PRO A 63 14.37 32.62 -6.90
N TYR A 64 13.17 32.81 -6.35
CA TYR A 64 11.94 32.43 -7.05
C TYR A 64 11.72 33.33 -8.28
N ARG A 65 11.44 32.72 -9.43
CA ARG A 65 11.10 33.40 -10.68
C ARG A 65 9.97 32.63 -11.35
N PHE A 66 8.83 33.27 -11.58
CA PHE A 66 7.72 32.67 -12.32
C PHE A 66 8.19 32.26 -13.73
N GLY A 67 7.98 30.99 -14.11
CA GLY A 67 8.50 30.40 -15.35
C GLY A 67 10.01 30.09 -15.32
N GLY A 68 10.67 30.21 -14.17
CA GLY A 68 12.10 30.00 -14.01
C GLY A 68 12.48 28.52 -14.00
N THR A 69 13.54 28.17 -14.73
CA THR A 69 14.01 26.76 -14.87
C THR A 69 15.53 26.65 -14.77
N GLN A 70 16.23 27.67 -14.26
CA GLN A 70 17.67 27.81 -14.45
C GLN A 70 18.42 28.10 -13.14
N PRO A 71 19.50 27.35 -12.84
CA PRO A 71 20.34 27.61 -11.69
C PRO A 71 20.95 29.01 -11.77
N GLY A 72 21.08 29.68 -10.62
CA GLY A 72 21.61 31.04 -10.50
C GLY A 72 20.70 32.17 -11.03
N ARG A 73 19.74 31.89 -11.92
CA ARG A 73 18.79 32.92 -12.42
C ARG A 73 17.45 32.89 -11.70
N GLY A 74 16.98 31.68 -11.38
CA GLY A 74 15.75 31.48 -10.61
C GLY A 74 14.93 30.28 -11.06
N PHE A 75 14.07 29.82 -10.15
CA PHE A 75 13.14 28.72 -10.36
C PHE A 75 11.72 29.10 -9.97
N ASP A 76 10.72 28.52 -10.64
CA ASP A 76 9.39 28.35 -10.05
C ASP A 76 9.20 26.93 -9.49
N CYS A 77 7.99 26.65 -9.00
CA CYS A 77 7.68 25.39 -8.35
C CYS A 77 7.88 24.17 -9.27
N SER A 78 7.43 24.25 -10.53
CA SER A 78 7.55 23.17 -11.50
C SER A 78 8.94 23.13 -12.13
N GLY A 79 9.58 24.28 -12.31
CA GLY A 79 10.89 24.42 -12.92
C GLY A 79 12.02 23.86 -12.06
N LEU A 80 11.96 24.01 -10.73
CA LEU A 80 12.91 23.35 -9.82
C LEU A 80 12.78 21.82 -9.88
N VAL A 81 11.54 21.32 -9.91
CA VAL A 81 11.27 19.87 -10.04
C VAL A 81 11.80 19.37 -11.38
N TYR A 82 11.43 20.02 -12.47
CA TYR A 82 11.87 19.67 -13.82
C TYR A 82 13.41 19.65 -13.95
N TYR A 83 14.08 20.68 -13.43
CA TYR A 83 15.53 20.75 -13.40
C TYR A 83 16.14 19.58 -12.62
N SER A 84 15.58 19.25 -11.45
CA SER A 84 16.08 18.16 -10.60
C SER A 84 15.98 16.80 -11.29
N TYR A 85 14.85 16.51 -11.93
CA TYR A 85 14.67 15.27 -12.70
C TYR A 85 15.60 15.16 -13.90
N ARG A 86 15.78 16.26 -14.65
CA ARG A 86 16.71 16.29 -15.79
C ARG A 86 18.15 16.08 -15.36
N GLN A 87 18.56 16.72 -14.27
CA GLN A 87 19.92 16.60 -13.76
C GLN A 87 20.19 15.20 -13.16
N ALA A 88 19.16 14.54 -12.64
CA ALA A 88 19.25 13.17 -12.15
C ALA A 88 19.19 12.11 -13.27
N GLY A 89 18.84 12.49 -14.51
CA GLY A 89 18.72 11.56 -15.62
C GLY A 89 17.48 10.65 -15.55
N VAL A 90 16.44 11.06 -14.81
CA VAL A 90 15.20 10.30 -14.57
C VAL A 90 14.02 10.88 -15.38
N ALA A 91 14.33 11.70 -16.39
CA ALA A 91 13.36 12.42 -17.22
C ALA A 91 13.11 11.72 -18.56
#